data_AF-A0A9N9BSD1-F1
#
_entry.id   AF-A0A9N9BSD1-F1
#
_cell.length_a   1.000
_cell.length_b   1.000
_cell.length_c   1.000
_cell.angle_alpha   90.00
_cell.angle_beta   90.00
_cell.angle_gamma   90.00
#
_symmetry.space_group_name_H-M   'P 1'
#
loop_
_entity.id
_entity.type
_entity.pdbx_description
1 polymer ?
#
loop_
_entity_poly.entity_id
_entity_poly.type
_entity_poly.pdbx_seq_one_letter_code
_entity_poly.pdbx_strand_id
1 'polypeptide(L)'
;MNNNTSKGASPKSKPQKPPPQTNEISNEQKQELIDYFLGGSYYQNELLKYIYICIMSTCELARIEKECAELRKIINESKNSFKPDHKRTASRIIDEYFEWRQNNSGNKPGNLLKQIGRLLGISSTDIESNILKNLQKLEVHELSAFRSITFQKFKGMFDFNNGNYSELNLRSKRKEEIAELAKRCKELEEKYENSLKQLETIKNKEQIDMLTAKNNSLKQSFDTMQKQIQEKDREIEKLSIQIKQTSEHKFSEQQATNEKNDESQVKQLSVEDLNKLSKEELIDDIKEYQVKYDSLNQQFDLFHQEVEEKDEEIKRLRKQIKQYQSALGNATNVQHGENDVNNSFQLVKDIEKIQGNVVDAVKIKGKKIVIMNKQADETLSYYHSRIKISDDNGKLALSCALQRFIVSKVFGIVENFTKKIKLAKQHKDEFAEQFIIYYTQELCMLIEKLSTNRIGSDGFTCITPIKIRQQVNAALGARGFHMKKWHPTIRYFGDDIISKLNRCRKLPQEMNEETQERIYELVLELLQLRFRIDTQDPIPEIRWFNAGETIDIGLMQGSDVEDNEEELEVDLCYFPVIGTFLDDPKNRRVYFKAQILTRIKKHDQSDRRNQRGSFLGSLNPFKKH
;
A
#
# COMPACT_ATOMS: atom_id res chain seq x y z
N MET A 1 9.87 -13.76 -94.87
CA MET A 1 10.53 -12.52 -94.39
C MET A 1 10.53 -12.52 -92.86
N ASN A 2 11.45 -11.75 -92.28
CA ASN A 2 11.70 -11.55 -90.84
C ASN A 2 12.26 -12.75 -90.06
N ASN A 3 13.16 -12.41 -89.13
CA ASN A 3 14.04 -13.32 -88.40
C ASN A 3 13.62 -13.38 -86.91
N ASN A 4 14.20 -14.33 -86.16
CA ASN A 4 15.01 -13.91 -85.01
C ASN A 4 16.03 -14.98 -84.55
N THR A 5 17.28 -14.52 -84.51
CA THR A 5 18.42 -14.91 -83.64
C THR A 5 18.35 -16.20 -82.80
N SER A 6 19.29 -17.10 -83.04
CA SER A 6 19.59 -18.26 -82.18
C SER A 6 20.90 -18.10 -81.39
N LYS A 7 20.99 -18.89 -80.32
CA LYS A 7 22.01 -18.88 -79.26
C LYS A 7 23.44 -19.11 -79.77
N GLY A 8 24.40 -18.32 -79.28
CA GLY A 8 25.84 -18.67 -79.29
C GLY A 8 26.25 -19.39 -78.00
N ALA A 9 27.30 -20.22 -78.06
CA ALA A 9 27.80 -21.01 -76.92
C ALA A 9 29.34 -20.94 -76.78
N SER A 10 29.84 -21.08 -75.55
CA SER A 10 31.28 -21.15 -75.22
C SER A 10 31.48 -21.84 -73.84
N PRO A 11 32.70 -22.26 -73.43
CA PRO A 11 32.97 -23.69 -73.42
C PRO A 11 33.33 -24.28 -72.04
N LYS A 12 33.49 -25.62 -72.01
CA LYS A 12 33.78 -26.41 -70.80
C LYS A 12 35.17 -26.15 -70.23
N SER A 13 35.27 -26.08 -68.90
CA SER A 13 36.52 -26.19 -68.13
C SER A 13 36.55 -27.49 -67.30
N LYS A 14 37.73 -27.85 -66.76
CA LYS A 14 37.97 -29.12 -66.04
C LYS A 14 37.61 -29.02 -64.54
N PRO A 15 37.22 -30.13 -63.87
CA PRO A 15 36.88 -30.10 -62.45
C PRO A 15 38.11 -29.85 -61.56
N GLN A 16 37.96 -28.95 -60.59
CA GLN A 16 38.88 -28.79 -59.47
C GLN A 16 38.49 -29.75 -58.33
N LYS A 17 39.46 -30.14 -57.49
CA LYS A 17 39.16 -30.81 -56.21
C LYS A 17 38.48 -29.82 -55.25
N PRO A 18 37.58 -30.28 -54.36
CA PRO A 18 37.03 -29.42 -53.30
C PRO A 18 38.14 -28.96 -52.34
N PRO A 19 37.98 -27.78 -51.69
CA PRO A 19 38.90 -27.32 -50.66
C PRO A 19 38.84 -28.20 -49.40
N PRO A 20 39.82 -28.08 -48.48
CA PRO A 20 39.78 -28.78 -47.20
C PRO A 20 38.54 -28.39 -46.40
N GLN A 21 37.86 -29.38 -45.79
CA GLN A 21 36.75 -29.10 -44.86
C GLN A 21 37.30 -28.44 -43.60
N THR A 22 36.91 -27.19 -43.36
CA THR A 22 37.00 -26.55 -42.05
C THR A 22 35.98 -27.23 -41.12
N ASN A 23 36.44 -27.71 -39.95
CA ASN A 23 35.56 -28.32 -38.96
C ASN A 23 34.69 -27.23 -38.29
N GLU A 24 33.49 -27.01 -38.84
CA GLU A 24 32.49 -26.13 -38.22
C GLU A 24 32.12 -26.65 -36.82
N ILE A 25 32.07 -25.74 -35.85
CA ILE A 25 31.60 -26.06 -34.49
C ILE A 25 30.09 -26.31 -34.56
N SER A 26 29.66 -27.53 -34.20
CA SER A 26 28.24 -27.86 -34.07
C SER A 26 27.51 -26.90 -33.13
N ASN A 27 26.26 -26.54 -33.44
CA ASN A 27 25.46 -25.61 -32.62
C ASN A 27 25.29 -26.08 -31.17
N GLU A 28 25.26 -27.39 -30.91
CA GLU A 28 25.24 -27.95 -29.55
C GLU A 28 26.51 -27.59 -28.76
N GLN A 29 27.70 -27.72 -29.36
CA GLN A 29 28.97 -27.27 -28.73
C GLN A 29 29.05 -25.75 -28.54
N LYS A 30 28.39 -24.95 -29.40
CA LYS A 30 28.24 -23.51 -29.17
C LYS A 30 27.28 -23.22 -28.00
N GLN A 31 26.22 -24.02 -27.84
CA GLN A 31 25.29 -23.90 -26.71
C GLN A 31 25.92 -24.36 -25.38
N GLU A 32 26.66 -25.48 -25.35
CA GLU A 32 27.42 -25.92 -24.16
C GLU A 32 28.41 -24.84 -23.68
N LEU A 33 29.08 -24.15 -24.61
CA LEU A 33 29.91 -22.98 -24.30
C LEU A 33 29.09 -21.86 -23.66
N ILE A 34 27.95 -21.48 -24.26
CA ILE A 34 27.07 -20.43 -23.75
C ILE A 34 26.54 -20.78 -22.34
N ASP A 35 26.09 -22.01 -22.13
CA ASP A 35 25.55 -22.48 -20.86
C ASP A 35 26.63 -22.52 -19.77
N TYR A 36 27.86 -22.93 -20.10
CA TYR A 36 29.02 -22.81 -19.20
C TYR A 36 29.37 -21.33 -18.89
N PHE A 37 29.26 -20.45 -19.88
CA PHE A 37 29.43 -19.00 -19.68
C PHE A 37 28.33 -18.36 -18.81
N LEU A 38 27.20 -19.05 -18.58
CA LEU A 38 26.06 -18.56 -17.79
C LEU A 38 25.82 -19.29 -16.45
N GLY A 39 26.22 -20.56 -16.31
CA GLY A 39 25.81 -21.46 -15.22
C GLY A 39 26.70 -21.54 -13.97
N GLY A 40 27.68 -20.64 -13.79
CA GLY A 40 28.65 -20.71 -12.68
C GLY A 40 28.36 -19.74 -11.53
N SER A 41 28.57 -20.17 -10.27
CA SER A 41 28.37 -19.31 -9.09
C SER A 41 29.64 -18.55 -8.68
N TYR A 42 29.46 -17.35 -8.12
CA TYR A 42 30.47 -16.45 -7.53
C TYR A 42 31.58 -15.89 -8.45
N TYR A 43 31.97 -14.65 -8.12
CA TYR A 43 32.79 -13.73 -8.92
C TYR A 43 34.11 -14.27 -9.50
N GLN A 44 34.70 -15.30 -8.87
CA GLN A 44 35.96 -15.91 -9.31
C GLN A 44 35.82 -16.43 -10.74
N ASN A 45 34.67 -17.01 -11.07
CA ASN A 45 34.40 -17.58 -12.39
C ASN A 45 34.41 -16.54 -13.52
N GLU A 46 33.87 -15.33 -13.33
CA GLU A 46 33.85 -14.31 -14.39
C GLU A 46 35.23 -13.66 -14.60
N LEU A 47 35.99 -13.37 -13.54
CA LEU A 47 37.38 -12.90 -13.69
C LEU A 47 38.25 -13.97 -14.36
N LEU A 48 38.09 -15.22 -13.95
CA LEU A 48 38.80 -16.36 -14.52
C LEU A 48 38.46 -16.54 -16.01
N LYS A 49 37.17 -16.54 -16.37
CA LYS A 49 36.68 -16.57 -17.76
C LYS A 49 37.29 -15.44 -18.60
N TYR A 50 37.31 -14.21 -18.07
CA TYR A 50 37.92 -13.06 -18.76
C TYR A 50 39.41 -13.31 -19.04
N ILE A 51 40.18 -13.73 -18.04
CA ILE A 51 41.61 -14.01 -18.19
C ILE A 51 41.88 -15.19 -19.14
N TYR A 52 41.08 -16.26 -19.14
CA TYR A 52 41.15 -17.32 -20.16
C TYR A 52 41.02 -16.76 -21.58
N ILE A 53 40.02 -15.89 -21.82
CA ILE A 53 39.81 -15.29 -23.15
C ILE A 53 40.97 -14.35 -23.52
N CYS A 54 41.51 -13.58 -22.57
CA CYS A 54 42.68 -12.71 -22.78
C CYS A 54 43.97 -13.47 -23.09
N ILE A 55 44.11 -14.71 -22.61
CA ILE A 55 45.24 -15.61 -22.93
C ILE A 55 45.09 -16.20 -24.34
N MET A 56 43.85 -16.47 -24.77
CA MET A 56 43.54 -16.96 -26.11
C MET A 56 43.50 -15.84 -27.19
N SER A 57 43.30 -14.59 -26.79
CA SER A 57 43.23 -13.43 -27.69
C SER A 57 44.63 -12.97 -28.12
N THR A 58 45.02 -13.29 -29.36
CA THR A 58 46.29 -12.81 -29.95
C THR A 58 46.21 -11.39 -30.52
N CYS A 59 45.00 -10.85 -30.70
CA CYS A 59 44.72 -9.50 -31.18
C CYS A 59 44.35 -8.51 -30.06
N GLU A 60 44.16 -7.23 -30.40
CA GLU A 60 43.67 -6.17 -29.48
C GLU A 60 44.51 -5.96 -28.20
N LEU A 61 45.81 -6.28 -28.22
CA LEU A 61 46.67 -6.33 -27.02
C LEU A 61 46.62 -5.06 -26.15
N ALA A 62 46.81 -3.87 -26.74
CA ALA A 62 46.74 -2.60 -26.02
C ALA A 62 45.37 -2.29 -25.38
N ARG A 63 44.29 -2.89 -25.93
CA ARG A 63 42.95 -2.82 -25.34
C ARG A 63 42.79 -3.81 -24.19
N ILE A 64 43.33 -5.03 -24.31
CA ILE A 64 43.37 -6.01 -23.23
C ILE A 64 44.19 -5.48 -22.04
N GLU A 65 45.34 -4.87 -22.29
CA GLU A 65 46.18 -4.26 -21.26
C GLU A 65 45.44 -3.12 -20.52
N LYS A 66 44.69 -2.29 -21.26
CA LYS A 66 43.82 -1.24 -20.69
C LYS A 66 42.67 -1.82 -19.86
N GLU A 67 41.95 -2.81 -20.40
CA GLU A 67 40.86 -3.51 -19.70
C GLU A 67 41.38 -4.18 -18.40
N CYS A 68 42.51 -4.90 -18.45
CA CYS A 68 43.17 -5.48 -17.26
C CYS A 68 43.62 -4.42 -16.25
N ALA A 69 44.14 -3.26 -16.68
CA ALA A 69 44.48 -2.17 -15.79
C ALA A 69 43.25 -1.56 -15.10
N GLU A 70 42.12 -1.46 -15.82
CA GLU A 70 40.84 -1.03 -15.27
C GLU A 70 40.29 -2.03 -14.23
N LEU A 71 40.38 -3.35 -14.50
CA LEU A 71 40.06 -4.40 -13.53
C LEU A 71 40.94 -4.31 -12.27
N ARG A 72 42.25 -4.11 -12.43
CA ARG A 72 43.20 -3.97 -11.31
C ARG A 72 42.88 -2.74 -10.45
N LYS A 73 42.49 -1.62 -11.07
CA LYS A 73 41.98 -0.42 -10.39
C LYS A 73 40.70 -0.72 -9.61
N ILE A 74 39.69 -1.30 -10.26
CA ILE A 74 38.42 -1.73 -9.67
C ILE A 74 38.64 -2.60 -8.42
N ILE A 75 39.47 -3.65 -8.54
CA ILE A 75 39.76 -4.56 -7.44
C ILE A 75 40.49 -3.83 -6.30
N ASN A 76 41.44 -2.94 -6.60
CA ASN A 76 42.19 -2.20 -5.58
C ASN A 76 41.34 -1.14 -4.86
N GLU A 77 40.46 -0.43 -5.55
CA GLU A 77 39.56 0.58 -4.97
C GLU A 77 38.40 -0.04 -4.17
N SER A 78 38.10 -1.33 -4.38
CA SER A 78 37.15 -2.07 -3.55
C SER A 78 37.57 -2.09 -2.07
N LYS A 79 36.82 -1.39 -1.20
CA LYS A 79 37.07 -1.43 0.26
C LYS A 79 36.30 -2.56 0.95
N ASN A 80 35.03 -2.76 0.58
CA ASN A 80 34.13 -3.71 1.25
C ASN A 80 33.57 -4.80 0.32
N SER A 81 33.79 -4.70 -0.99
CA SER A 81 33.09 -5.48 -2.02
C SER A 81 33.59 -6.93 -2.18
N PHE A 82 34.70 -7.29 -1.52
CA PHE A 82 35.28 -8.63 -1.48
C PHE A 82 35.83 -8.94 -0.08
N LYS A 83 35.92 -10.22 0.28
CA LYS A 83 36.76 -10.65 1.41
C LYS A 83 38.24 -10.29 1.13
N PRO A 84 39.09 -10.04 2.15
CA PRO A 84 40.50 -9.70 1.93
C PRO A 84 41.26 -10.70 1.05
N ASP A 85 41.04 -12.01 1.29
CA ASP A 85 41.68 -13.08 0.51
C ASP A 85 41.14 -13.14 -0.92
N HIS A 86 39.83 -12.91 -1.09
CA HIS A 86 39.18 -12.86 -2.40
C HIS A 86 39.76 -11.75 -3.29
N LYS A 87 40.03 -10.57 -2.69
CA LYS A 87 40.70 -9.44 -3.33
C LYS A 87 42.17 -9.77 -3.65
N ARG A 88 42.91 -10.34 -2.70
CA ARG A 88 44.32 -10.75 -2.88
C ARG A 88 44.48 -11.76 -4.03
N THR A 89 43.63 -12.77 -4.10
CA THR A 89 43.64 -13.77 -5.20
C THR A 89 43.25 -13.14 -6.53
N ALA A 90 42.26 -12.24 -6.56
CA ALA A 90 41.85 -11.55 -7.79
C ALA A 90 42.96 -10.65 -8.37
N SER A 91 43.63 -9.84 -7.54
CA SER A 91 44.80 -9.07 -7.97
C SER A 91 45.90 -10.00 -8.47
N ARG A 92 46.25 -11.03 -7.69
CA ARG A 92 47.33 -11.95 -8.06
C ARG A 92 47.10 -12.65 -9.40
N ILE A 93 45.87 -13.04 -9.74
CA ILE A 93 45.56 -13.65 -11.05
C ILE A 93 45.81 -12.68 -12.22
N ILE A 94 45.54 -11.38 -12.05
CA ILE A 94 45.85 -10.34 -13.04
C ILE A 94 47.38 -10.13 -13.13
N ASP A 95 48.05 -10.14 -11.99
CA ASP A 95 49.51 -9.96 -11.89
C ASP A 95 50.27 -11.10 -12.59
N GLU A 96 49.89 -12.36 -12.30
CA GLU A 96 50.45 -13.57 -12.91
C GLU A 96 50.17 -13.64 -14.42
N TYR A 97 49.01 -13.12 -14.88
CA TYR A 97 48.73 -12.93 -16.32
C TYR A 97 49.72 -11.95 -16.96
N PHE A 98 49.92 -10.77 -16.36
CA PHE A 98 50.88 -9.78 -16.87
C PHE A 98 52.33 -10.29 -16.88
N GLU A 99 52.76 -10.98 -15.82
CA GLU A 99 54.11 -11.55 -15.74
C GLU A 99 54.35 -12.61 -16.82
N TRP A 100 53.39 -13.51 -17.07
CA TRP A 100 53.47 -14.45 -18.20
C TRP A 100 53.57 -13.71 -19.54
N ARG A 101 52.73 -12.68 -19.75
CA ARG A 101 52.67 -11.89 -20.98
C ARG A 101 53.96 -11.12 -21.27
N GLN A 102 54.63 -10.62 -20.24
CA GLN A 102 55.91 -9.92 -20.36
C GLN A 102 57.08 -10.89 -20.58
N ASN A 103 57.10 -12.02 -19.87
CA ASN A 103 58.26 -12.91 -19.85
C ASN A 103 58.36 -13.87 -21.05
N ASN A 104 57.28 -14.10 -21.83
CA ASN A 104 57.33 -15.04 -22.95
C ASN A 104 56.29 -14.78 -24.06
N SER A 105 56.76 -14.67 -25.31
CA SER A 105 55.92 -14.77 -26.51
C SER A 105 55.74 -16.21 -27.04
N GLY A 106 56.44 -17.20 -26.48
CA GLY A 106 56.48 -18.58 -26.98
C GLY A 106 56.12 -19.69 -25.98
N ASN A 107 55.75 -19.36 -24.73
CA ASN A 107 55.51 -20.36 -23.69
C ASN A 107 54.03 -20.79 -23.68
N LYS A 108 53.76 -22.09 -23.60
CA LYS A 108 52.41 -22.64 -23.83
C LYS A 108 51.41 -22.13 -22.76
N PRO A 109 50.23 -21.61 -23.17
CA PRO A 109 49.18 -21.13 -22.25
C PRO A 109 48.88 -22.04 -21.04
N GLY A 110 48.90 -23.36 -21.22
CA GLY A 110 48.63 -24.34 -20.16
C GLY A 110 49.49 -24.17 -18.90
N ASN A 111 50.69 -23.58 -18.98
CA ASN A 111 51.53 -23.32 -17.81
C ASN A 111 50.95 -22.22 -16.90
N LEU A 112 50.58 -21.07 -17.47
CA LEU A 112 49.87 -20.00 -16.72
C LEU A 112 48.53 -20.51 -16.20
N LEU A 113 47.81 -21.32 -16.98
CA LEU A 113 46.50 -21.83 -16.61
C LEU A 113 46.57 -22.86 -15.47
N LYS A 114 47.64 -23.64 -15.38
CA LYS A 114 47.98 -24.46 -14.20
C LYS A 114 48.34 -23.61 -12.98
N GLN A 115 48.98 -22.46 -13.17
CA GLN A 115 49.34 -21.52 -12.10
C GLN A 115 48.08 -20.85 -11.52
N ILE A 116 47.20 -20.32 -12.37
CA ILE A 116 45.90 -19.76 -12.00
C ILE A 116 44.99 -20.83 -11.36
N GLY A 117 44.95 -22.05 -11.89
CA GLY A 117 44.21 -23.16 -11.31
C GLY A 117 44.61 -23.46 -9.86
N ARG A 118 45.92 -23.47 -9.56
CA ARG A 118 46.43 -23.61 -8.19
C ARG A 118 46.00 -22.46 -7.27
N LEU A 119 45.96 -21.23 -7.76
CA LEU A 119 45.51 -20.05 -6.98
C LEU A 119 44.02 -20.08 -6.62
N LEU A 120 43.22 -20.89 -7.33
CA LEU A 120 41.78 -21.07 -7.11
C LEU A 120 41.41 -22.44 -6.53
N GLY A 121 42.38 -23.34 -6.32
CA GLY A 121 42.13 -24.70 -5.83
C GLY A 121 41.44 -25.63 -6.85
N ILE A 122 41.48 -25.28 -8.14
CA ILE A 122 40.83 -26.03 -9.23
C ILE A 122 41.79 -27.08 -9.80
N SER A 123 41.29 -28.27 -10.14
CA SER A 123 42.13 -29.32 -10.75
C SER A 123 42.59 -28.92 -12.15
N SER A 124 43.85 -29.24 -12.50
CA SER A 124 44.39 -28.92 -13.84
C SER A 124 43.73 -29.74 -14.96
N THR A 125 43.13 -30.88 -14.63
CA THR A 125 42.45 -31.78 -15.58
C THR A 125 41.14 -31.20 -16.10
N ASP A 126 40.39 -30.47 -15.26
CA ASP A 126 39.12 -29.84 -15.67
C ASP A 126 39.38 -28.63 -16.58
N ILE A 127 40.47 -27.91 -16.29
CA ILE A 127 40.93 -26.71 -17.02
C ILE A 127 41.39 -27.06 -18.45
N GLU A 128 42.22 -28.09 -18.61
CA GLU A 128 42.85 -28.40 -19.91
C GLU A 128 41.98 -29.27 -20.85
N SER A 129 41.00 -30.01 -20.32
CA SER A 129 40.30 -31.04 -21.08
C SER A 129 39.22 -30.53 -22.03
N ASN A 130 38.38 -29.58 -21.60
CA ASN A 130 37.20 -29.13 -22.36
C ASN A 130 37.24 -27.64 -22.72
N ILE A 131 37.48 -26.75 -21.75
CA ILE A 131 37.38 -25.29 -21.92
C ILE A 131 38.39 -24.80 -22.97
N LEU A 132 39.67 -25.15 -22.80
CA LEU A 132 40.74 -24.80 -23.74
C LEU A 132 40.44 -25.29 -25.17
N LYS A 133 39.99 -26.54 -25.33
CA LYS A 133 39.67 -27.13 -26.65
C LYS A 133 38.47 -26.48 -27.33
N ASN A 134 37.52 -25.93 -26.58
CA ASN A 134 36.36 -25.26 -27.16
C ASN A 134 36.65 -23.78 -27.48
N LEU A 135 37.38 -23.07 -26.62
CA LEU A 135 37.85 -21.71 -26.92
C LEU A 135 38.84 -21.67 -28.09
N GLN A 136 39.67 -22.71 -28.28
CA GLN A 136 40.59 -22.84 -29.43
C GLN A 136 39.90 -23.02 -30.79
N LYS A 137 38.60 -23.35 -30.83
CA LYS A 137 37.83 -23.45 -32.08
C LYS A 137 37.18 -22.12 -32.49
N LEU A 138 36.96 -21.21 -31.54
CA LEU A 138 36.24 -19.96 -31.76
C LEU A 138 37.04 -19.01 -32.65
N GLU A 139 36.35 -18.26 -33.49
CA GLU A 139 36.98 -17.22 -34.29
C GLU A 139 37.45 -16.03 -33.44
N VAL A 140 38.42 -15.28 -33.97
CA VAL A 140 38.97 -14.06 -33.36
C VAL A 140 37.86 -13.04 -33.00
N HIS A 141 36.82 -12.94 -33.84
CA HIS A 141 35.69 -12.05 -33.62
C HIS A 141 34.76 -12.55 -32.50
N GLU A 142 34.51 -13.86 -32.41
CA GLU A 142 33.75 -14.50 -31.32
C GLU A 142 34.49 -14.31 -29.99
N LEU A 143 35.81 -14.54 -29.96
CA LEU A 143 36.65 -14.35 -28.77
C LEU A 143 36.63 -12.89 -28.28
N SER A 144 36.73 -11.89 -29.17
CA SER A 144 36.62 -10.48 -28.80
C SER A 144 35.22 -10.14 -28.21
N ALA A 145 34.14 -10.70 -28.78
CA ALA A 145 32.79 -10.53 -28.25
C ALA A 145 32.64 -11.14 -26.85
N PHE A 146 33.08 -12.40 -26.64
CA PHE A 146 33.08 -13.04 -25.32
C PHE A 146 33.94 -12.29 -24.29
N ARG A 147 35.10 -11.74 -24.70
CA ARG A 147 35.96 -10.92 -23.83
C ARG A 147 35.20 -9.69 -23.33
N SER A 148 34.59 -8.95 -24.26
CA SER A 148 33.82 -7.74 -23.99
C SER A 148 32.63 -8.03 -23.04
N ILE A 149 31.87 -9.10 -23.29
CA ILE A 149 30.74 -9.51 -22.45
C ILE A 149 31.20 -9.83 -21.03
N THR A 150 32.28 -10.60 -20.88
CA THR A 150 32.76 -11.04 -19.56
C THR A 150 33.34 -9.86 -18.75
N PHE A 151 34.06 -8.95 -19.41
CA PHE A 151 34.52 -7.68 -18.81
C PHE A 151 33.36 -6.83 -18.28
N GLN A 152 32.34 -6.59 -19.11
CA GLN A 152 31.19 -5.77 -18.72
C GLN A 152 30.35 -6.43 -17.62
N LYS A 153 30.21 -7.76 -17.62
CA LYS A 153 29.59 -8.50 -16.50
C LYS A 153 30.34 -8.28 -15.18
N PHE A 154 31.66 -8.45 -15.18
CA PHE A 154 32.47 -8.26 -13.96
C PHE A 154 32.41 -6.82 -13.45
N LYS A 155 32.47 -5.83 -14.36
CA LYS A 155 32.35 -4.42 -14.02
C LYS A 155 30.95 -4.05 -13.48
N GLY A 156 29.88 -4.44 -14.16
CA GLY A 156 28.51 -4.15 -13.72
C GLY A 156 28.17 -4.76 -12.36
N MET A 157 28.66 -5.98 -12.07
CA MET A 157 28.58 -6.60 -10.75
C MET A 157 29.31 -5.76 -9.68
N PHE A 158 30.45 -5.16 -10.01
CA PHE A 158 31.20 -4.32 -9.09
C PHE A 158 30.47 -3.02 -8.76
N ASP A 159 29.99 -2.31 -9.79
CA ASP A 159 29.27 -1.05 -9.64
C ASP A 159 27.97 -1.25 -8.82
N PHE A 160 27.24 -2.35 -9.06
CA PHE A 160 26.06 -2.75 -8.28
C PHE A 160 26.38 -2.99 -6.80
N ASN A 161 27.45 -3.73 -6.49
CA ASN A 161 27.84 -4.01 -5.10
C ASN A 161 28.26 -2.74 -4.34
N ASN A 162 28.91 -1.80 -5.02
CA ASN A 162 29.30 -0.52 -4.42
C ASN A 162 28.08 0.39 -4.15
N GLY A 163 27.10 0.41 -5.06
CA GLY A 163 25.85 1.17 -4.88
C GLY A 163 25.03 0.71 -3.67
N ASN A 164 24.88 -0.59 -3.47
CA ASN A 164 24.19 -1.13 -2.29
C ASN A 164 24.90 -0.76 -0.97
N TYR A 165 26.24 -0.67 -0.97
CA TYR A 165 27.02 -0.36 0.23
C TYR A 165 26.96 1.12 0.62
N SER A 166 26.91 2.05 -0.33
CA SER A 166 26.73 3.47 -0.03
C SER A 166 25.34 3.75 0.53
N GLU A 167 24.30 3.06 0.03
CA GLU A 167 22.94 3.16 0.56
C GLU A 167 22.83 2.60 2.00
N LEU A 168 23.52 1.50 2.31
CA LEU A 168 23.57 0.96 3.68
C LEU A 168 24.21 1.93 4.68
N ASN A 169 25.27 2.64 4.30
CA ASN A 169 25.87 3.69 5.14
C ASN A 169 24.92 4.89 5.30
N LEU A 170 24.25 5.32 4.23
CA LEU A 170 23.22 6.38 4.28
C LEU A 170 22.03 6.01 5.19
N ARG A 171 21.55 4.76 5.11
CA ARG A 171 20.50 4.23 6.00
C ARG A 171 20.95 4.20 7.47
N SER A 172 22.22 3.88 7.71
CA SER A 172 22.80 3.85 9.06
C SER A 172 22.87 5.26 9.67
N LYS A 173 23.43 6.24 8.93
CA LYS A 173 23.50 7.64 9.39
C LYS A 173 22.11 8.24 9.63
N ARG A 174 21.14 7.99 8.74
CA ARG A 174 19.74 8.43 8.93
C ARG A 174 19.10 7.84 10.19
N LYS A 175 19.48 6.63 10.60
CA LYS A 175 18.98 6.00 11.83
C LYS A 175 19.50 6.71 13.09
N GLU A 176 20.73 7.21 13.06
CA GLU A 176 21.32 8.03 14.13
C GLU A 176 20.63 9.40 14.20
N GLU A 177 20.46 10.07 13.05
CA GLU A 177 19.75 11.35 12.92
C GLU A 177 18.29 11.25 13.44
N ILE A 178 17.58 10.16 13.12
CA ILE A 178 16.22 9.90 13.62
C ILE A 178 16.20 9.65 15.14
N ALA A 179 17.20 8.96 15.70
CA ALA A 179 17.30 8.72 17.13
C ALA A 179 17.56 10.00 17.92
N GLU A 180 18.40 10.91 17.40
CA GLU A 180 18.65 12.23 18.00
C GLU A 180 17.40 13.11 17.94
N LEU A 181 16.68 13.13 16.81
CA LEU A 181 15.40 13.84 16.68
C LEU A 181 14.34 13.29 17.65
N ALA A 182 14.21 11.97 17.78
CA ALA A 182 13.26 11.36 18.73
C ALA A 182 13.57 11.74 20.19
N LYS A 183 14.85 11.75 20.57
CA LYS A 183 15.30 12.24 21.89
C LYS A 183 14.92 13.71 22.10
N ARG A 184 15.13 14.56 21.08
CA ARG A 184 14.82 15.99 21.13
C ARG A 184 13.31 16.29 21.16
N CYS A 185 12.48 15.47 20.53
CA CYS A 185 11.02 15.54 20.68
C CYS A 185 10.59 15.25 22.13
N LYS A 186 11.10 14.17 22.75
CA LYS A 186 10.78 13.84 24.14
C LYS A 186 11.23 14.94 25.12
N GLU A 187 12.39 15.54 24.90
CA GLU A 187 12.86 16.70 25.68
C GLU A 187 11.98 17.96 25.49
N LEU A 188 11.22 18.08 24.41
CA LEU A 188 10.26 19.16 24.19
C LEU A 188 8.89 18.82 24.80
N GLU A 189 8.45 17.57 24.74
CA GLU A 189 7.24 17.07 25.40
C GLU A 189 7.33 17.26 26.93
N GLU A 190 8.45 16.85 27.55
CA GLU A 190 8.71 17.06 28.98
C GLU A 190 8.74 18.56 29.36
N LYS A 191 9.28 19.43 28.49
CA LYS A 191 9.25 20.90 28.70
C LYS A 191 7.83 21.47 28.54
N TYR A 192 7.04 20.96 27.62
CA TYR A 192 5.67 21.39 27.39
C TYR A 192 4.75 20.97 28.56
N GLU A 193 4.87 19.73 29.04
CA GLU A 193 4.17 19.28 30.26
C GLU A 193 4.53 20.13 31.47
N ASN A 194 5.81 20.42 31.68
CA ASN A 194 6.25 21.26 32.81
C ASN A 194 5.75 22.71 32.66
N SER A 195 5.66 23.23 31.43
CA SER A 195 5.06 24.55 31.16
C SER A 195 3.55 24.56 31.43
N LEU A 196 2.82 23.50 31.08
CA LEU A 196 1.40 23.34 31.43
C LEU A 196 1.19 23.29 32.94
N LYS A 197 1.97 22.48 33.67
CA LYS A 197 1.92 22.39 35.15
C LYS A 197 2.22 23.74 35.81
N GLN A 198 3.15 24.52 35.26
CA GLN A 198 3.41 25.90 35.70
C GLN A 198 2.24 26.84 35.41
N LEU A 199 1.63 26.78 34.21
CA LEU A 199 0.46 27.59 33.87
C LEU A 199 -0.77 27.27 34.73
N GLU A 200 -1.03 26.00 35.04
CA GLU A 200 -2.07 25.60 35.99
C GLU A 200 -1.78 26.11 37.41
N THR A 201 -0.51 26.03 37.85
CA THR A 201 -0.09 26.56 39.15
C THR A 201 -0.27 28.08 39.23
N ILE A 202 0.09 28.82 38.18
CA ILE A 202 -0.11 30.27 38.09
C ILE A 202 -1.59 30.62 38.09
N LYS A 203 -2.40 29.99 37.23
CA LYS A 203 -3.85 30.23 37.12
C LYS A 203 -4.59 29.97 38.43
N ASN A 204 -4.24 28.89 39.14
CA ASN A 204 -4.80 28.58 40.44
C ASN A 204 -4.33 29.59 41.50
N LYS A 205 -3.05 29.99 41.46
CA LYS A 205 -2.51 30.99 42.38
C LYS A 205 -3.11 32.38 42.19
N GLU A 206 -3.28 32.87 40.96
CA GLU A 206 -3.89 34.17 40.68
C GLU A 206 -5.36 34.23 41.14
N GLN A 207 -6.11 33.13 41.01
CA GLN A 207 -7.46 33.04 41.58
C GLN A 207 -7.45 33.02 43.11
N ILE A 208 -6.52 32.29 43.74
CA ILE A 208 -6.35 32.27 45.20
C ILE A 208 -5.91 33.64 45.73
N ASP A 209 -4.99 34.33 45.07
CA ASP A 209 -4.48 35.64 45.46
C ASP A 209 -5.56 36.72 45.27
N MET A 210 -6.36 36.68 44.18
CA MET A 210 -7.54 37.53 44.04
C MET A 210 -8.60 37.27 45.11
N LEU A 211 -8.92 36.01 45.40
CA LEU A 211 -9.88 35.65 46.45
C LEU A 211 -9.36 36.09 47.83
N THR A 212 -8.07 35.93 48.09
CA THR A 212 -7.42 36.32 49.35
C THR A 212 -7.38 37.84 49.51
N ALA A 213 -7.03 38.59 48.45
CA ALA A 213 -7.09 40.06 48.46
C ALA A 213 -8.52 40.57 48.67
N LYS A 214 -9.52 39.96 48.01
CA LYS A 214 -10.94 40.30 48.18
C LYS A 214 -11.45 39.96 49.59
N ASN A 215 -11.04 38.82 50.15
CA ASN A 215 -11.40 38.42 51.51
C ASN A 215 -10.72 39.30 52.58
N ASN A 216 -9.46 39.70 52.36
CA ASN A 216 -8.76 40.66 53.22
C ASN A 216 -9.38 42.06 53.15
N SER A 217 -9.82 42.50 51.96
CA SER A 217 -10.56 43.77 51.78
C SER A 217 -11.92 43.74 52.49
N LEU A 218 -12.67 42.64 52.36
CA LEU A 218 -13.89 42.38 53.13
C LEU A 218 -13.64 42.39 54.65
N LYS A 219 -12.55 41.76 55.11
CA LYS A 219 -12.17 41.75 56.53
C LYS A 219 -11.79 43.14 57.03
N GLN A 220 -10.99 43.91 56.29
CA GLN A 220 -10.68 45.31 56.64
C GLN A 220 -11.94 46.18 56.68
N SER A 221 -12.89 45.97 55.77
CA SER A 221 -14.19 46.64 55.80
C SER A 221 -15.00 46.28 57.06
N PHE A 222 -15.05 45.00 57.42
CA PHE A 222 -15.70 44.51 58.64
C PHE A 222 -15.02 45.08 59.91
N ASP A 223 -13.70 44.99 60.02
CA ASP A 223 -12.91 45.52 61.15
C ASP A 223 -13.10 47.05 61.26
N THR A 224 -13.24 47.77 60.14
CA THR A 224 -13.52 49.22 60.11
C THR A 224 -14.94 49.51 60.57
N MET A 225 -15.93 48.74 60.11
CA MET A 225 -17.32 48.88 60.52
C MET A 225 -17.51 48.55 62.01
N GLN A 226 -16.82 47.53 62.52
CA GLN A 226 -16.81 47.18 63.94
C GLN A 226 -16.13 48.25 64.80
N LYS A 227 -15.04 48.87 64.31
CA LYS A 227 -14.44 50.05 64.95
C LYS A 227 -15.39 51.25 64.95
N GLN A 228 -16.07 51.52 63.84
CA GLN A 228 -17.08 52.59 63.74
C GLN A 228 -18.24 52.36 64.71
N ILE A 229 -18.70 51.11 64.91
CA ILE A 229 -19.68 50.77 65.93
C ILE A 229 -19.13 51.07 67.32
N GLN A 230 -17.95 50.54 67.69
CA GLN A 230 -17.33 50.83 69.00
C GLN A 230 -17.04 52.33 69.23
N GLU A 231 -16.75 53.07 68.16
CA GLU A 231 -16.50 54.51 68.20
C GLU A 231 -17.81 55.30 68.34
N LYS A 232 -18.91 54.82 67.75
CA LYS A 232 -20.26 55.36 67.98
C LYS A 232 -20.80 55.00 69.37
N ASP A 233 -20.52 53.80 69.88
CA ASP A 233 -20.82 53.42 71.28
C ASP A 233 -20.06 54.34 72.24
N ARG A 234 -18.76 54.57 71.99
CA ARG A 234 -17.94 55.54 72.73
C ARG A 234 -18.38 56.98 72.53
N GLU A 235 -18.94 57.37 71.39
CA GLU A 235 -19.56 58.69 71.22
C GLU A 235 -20.87 58.79 72.00
N ILE A 236 -21.68 57.75 72.07
CA ILE A 236 -22.91 57.72 72.88
C ILE A 236 -22.58 57.78 74.38
N GLU A 237 -21.53 57.07 74.82
CA GLU A 237 -21.00 57.16 76.18
C GLU A 237 -20.36 58.52 76.45
N LYS A 238 -19.50 59.03 75.53
CA LYS A 238 -18.92 60.38 75.62
C LYS A 238 -19.96 61.48 75.50
N LEU A 239 -21.10 61.29 74.85
CA LEU A 239 -22.20 62.26 74.83
C LEU A 239 -23.05 62.15 76.10
N SER A 240 -23.19 60.95 76.68
CA SER A 240 -23.78 60.79 78.02
C SER A 240 -22.92 61.48 79.10
N ILE A 241 -21.60 61.35 78.99
CA ILE A 241 -20.61 62.07 79.79
C ILE A 241 -20.58 63.56 79.40
N GLN A 242 -20.64 63.90 78.11
CA GLN A 242 -20.82 65.23 77.50
C GLN A 242 -22.03 65.97 78.09
N ILE A 243 -23.15 65.29 78.29
CA ILE A 243 -24.38 65.85 78.88
C ILE A 243 -24.21 66.08 80.38
N LYS A 244 -23.54 65.17 81.11
CA LYS A 244 -23.10 65.40 82.50
C LYS A 244 -22.10 66.56 82.62
N GLN A 245 -21.03 66.54 81.85
CA GLN A 245 -19.92 67.48 81.96
C GLN A 245 -20.21 68.82 81.27
N THR A 246 -21.17 68.95 80.36
CA THR A 246 -21.66 70.27 79.91
C THR A 246 -22.68 70.86 80.89
N SER A 247 -23.27 70.03 81.78
CA SER A 247 -23.96 70.54 82.97
C SER A 247 -23.00 70.83 84.14
N GLU A 248 -21.80 70.27 84.18
CA GLU A 248 -20.75 70.55 85.18
C GLU A 248 -19.67 71.58 84.74
N HIS A 249 -19.47 71.80 83.43
CA HIS A 249 -18.31 72.53 82.86
C HIS A 249 -18.69 73.67 81.90
N LYS A 250 -19.95 74.15 81.98
CA LYS A 250 -20.29 75.58 81.75
C LYS A 250 -19.65 76.48 82.85
N PHE A 251 -18.41 76.17 83.24
CA PHE A 251 -17.77 76.50 84.52
C PHE A 251 -16.30 76.99 84.31
N SER A 252 -15.50 76.65 83.24
CA SER A 252 -14.04 77.05 83.03
C SER A 252 -13.26 76.79 81.62
N GLU A 253 -12.32 77.67 81.11
CA GLU A 253 -10.99 77.65 80.28
C GLU A 253 -10.57 77.15 78.78
N GLN A 254 -9.41 77.63 78.16
CA GLN A 254 -8.91 77.55 76.68
C GLN A 254 -7.36 77.82 76.25
N GLN A 255 -6.72 77.35 75.09
CA GLN A 255 -5.42 77.78 74.31
C GLN A 255 -4.86 76.78 73.16
N ALA A 256 -3.79 76.83 72.25
CA ALA A 256 -2.80 77.72 71.47
C ALA A 256 -1.86 76.97 70.35
N THR A 257 -1.10 77.56 69.33
CA THR A 257 -0.40 76.87 68.11
C THR A 257 0.83 77.53 67.24
N ASN A 258 1.46 76.84 66.18
CA ASN A 258 2.31 77.23 64.92
C ASN A 258 3.94 77.22 64.85
N GLU A 259 4.87 77.30 63.78
CA GLU A 259 5.17 77.02 62.27
C GLU A 259 6.70 77.43 61.81
N LYS A 260 7.46 77.38 60.62
CA LYS A 260 7.57 76.81 59.17
C LYS A 260 8.88 77.12 58.22
N ASN A 261 9.23 76.32 57.13
CA ASN A 261 9.88 76.50 55.70
C ASN A 261 11.37 77.05 55.33
N ASP A 262 12.15 77.01 54.15
CA ASP A 262 12.30 76.36 52.74
C ASP A 262 13.71 76.48 51.91
N GLU A 263 13.88 76.55 50.51
CA GLU A 263 15.03 76.00 49.59
C GLU A 263 15.45 76.70 48.16
N SER A 264 16.61 76.34 47.44
CA SER A 264 16.88 76.12 45.91
C SER A 264 17.90 76.82 44.84
N GLN A 265 18.70 76.01 44.02
CA GLN A 265 19.13 75.97 42.51
C GLN A 265 20.22 76.78 41.60
N VAL A 266 20.87 76.12 40.54
CA VAL A 266 21.12 76.49 39.02
C VAL A 266 22.52 76.70 38.19
N LYS A 267 22.62 76.32 36.85
CA LYS A 267 23.45 76.75 35.57
C LYS A 267 24.91 76.28 35.08
N GLN A 268 25.59 76.75 33.94
CA GLN A 268 25.59 76.41 32.43
C GLN A 268 26.64 77.16 31.41
N LEU A 269 27.29 76.61 30.31
CA LEU A 269 28.10 77.25 29.12
C LEU A 269 28.68 76.24 27.98
N SER A 270 29.46 76.38 26.81
CA SER A 270 30.00 77.37 25.73
C SER A 270 30.79 76.72 24.46
N VAL A 271 31.07 77.34 23.24
CA VAL A 271 31.82 76.82 21.95
C VAL A 271 32.33 77.89 20.84
N GLU A 272 33.40 77.69 19.94
CA GLU A 272 33.61 78.30 18.52
C GLU A 272 34.75 77.80 17.50
N ASP A 273 36.06 77.63 17.84
CA ASP A 273 37.26 77.69 16.89
C ASP A 273 37.48 76.64 15.73
N LEU A 274 36.65 75.63 15.52
CA LEU A 274 37.07 74.37 14.85
C LEU A 274 37.08 74.33 13.30
N ASN A 275 36.59 75.37 12.61
CA ASN A 275 36.04 75.24 11.24
C ASN A 275 37.03 75.26 10.04
N LYS A 276 38.35 75.07 10.22
CA LYS A 276 39.32 75.06 9.10
C LYS A 276 40.20 73.82 8.95
N LEU A 277 40.55 73.11 10.02
CA LEU A 277 41.24 71.81 9.92
C LEU A 277 40.25 70.69 9.51
N SER A 278 39.02 70.76 10.01
CA SER A 278 37.94 69.77 9.86
C SER A 278 37.37 69.57 8.43
N LYS A 279 38.09 69.93 7.36
CA LYS A 279 37.60 69.79 5.97
C LYS A 279 38.46 68.92 5.06
N GLU A 280 39.78 68.87 5.23
CA GLU A 280 40.63 68.07 4.35
C GLU A 280 40.72 66.62 4.84
N GLU A 281 40.87 66.40 6.14
CA GLU A 281 40.72 65.08 6.79
C GLU A 281 39.34 64.47 6.46
N LEU A 282 38.27 65.27 6.59
CA LEU A 282 36.90 64.85 6.31
C LEU A 282 36.69 64.44 4.84
N ILE A 283 37.46 64.98 3.89
CA ILE A 283 37.38 64.63 2.46
C ILE A 283 38.04 63.28 2.18
N ASP A 284 39.13 62.93 2.87
CA ASP A 284 39.76 61.61 2.75
C ASP A 284 38.98 60.54 3.52
N ASP A 285 38.43 60.86 4.70
CA ASP A 285 37.43 60.03 5.38
C ASP A 285 36.26 59.68 4.45
N ILE A 286 35.66 60.68 3.78
CA ILE A 286 34.54 60.47 2.83
C ILE A 286 34.93 59.51 1.71
N LYS A 287 36.15 59.60 1.16
CA LYS A 287 36.63 58.65 0.14
C LYS A 287 36.77 57.24 0.70
N GLU A 288 37.31 57.08 1.91
CA GLU A 288 37.44 55.77 2.55
C GLU A 288 36.05 55.16 2.87
N TYR A 289 35.10 55.98 3.31
CA TYR A 289 33.70 55.57 3.49
C TYR A 289 33.02 55.20 2.17
N GLN A 290 33.31 55.87 1.05
CA GLN A 290 32.80 55.48 -0.27
C GLN A 290 33.37 54.13 -0.72
N VAL A 291 34.69 53.90 -0.60
CA VAL A 291 35.30 52.60 -0.94
C VAL A 291 34.74 51.47 -0.07
N LYS A 292 34.49 51.72 1.23
CA LYS A 292 33.81 50.78 2.12
C LYS A 292 32.35 50.55 1.73
N TYR A 293 31.62 51.59 1.34
CA TYR A 293 30.24 51.51 0.88
C TYR A 293 30.12 50.66 -0.39
N ASP A 294 30.94 50.94 -1.41
CA ASP A 294 30.92 50.21 -2.68
C ASP A 294 31.28 48.72 -2.47
N SER A 295 32.28 48.43 -1.62
CA SER A 295 32.65 47.07 -1.25
C SER A 295 31.56 46.33 -0.46
N LEU A 296 30.81 47.03 0.39
CA LEU A 296 29.68 46.48 1.14
C LEU A 296 28.46 46.26 0.22
N ASN A 297 28.21 47.16 -0.73
CA ASN A 297 27.14 47.00 -1.71
C ASN A 297 27.41 45.81 -2.63
N GLN A 298 28.65 45.63 -3.09
CA GLN A 298 29.04 44.45 -3.87
C GLN A 298 28.86 43.14 -3.10
N GLN A 299 29.12 43.13 -1.79
CA GLN A 299 28.83 41.98 -0.92
C GLN A 299 27.32 41.75 -0.75
N PHE A 300 26.52 42.82 -0.66
CA PHE A 300 25.06 42.74 -0.61
C PHE A 300 24.47 42.16 -1.91
N ASP A 301 24.96 42.60 -3.07
CA ASP A 301 24.52 42.10 -4.37
C ASP A 301 24.82 40.60 -4.53
N LEU A 302 26.03 40.16 -4.13
CA LEU A 302 26.41 38.73 -4.12
C LEU A 302 25.54 37.90 -3.16
N PHE A 303 25.26 38.42 -1.96
CA PHE A 303 24.37 37.75 -1.00
C PHE A 303 22.93 37.69 -1.50
N HIS A 304 22.46 38.72 -2.22
CA HIS A 304 21.14 38.74 -2.84
C HIS A 304 21.00 37.64 -3.90
N GLN A 305 22.03 37.47 -4.75
CA GLN A 305 22.07 36.37 -5.72
C GLN A 305 22.07 34.99 -5.04
N GLU A 306 22.86 34.78 -3.98
CA GLU A 306 22.83 33.50 -3.24
C GLU A 306 21.43 33.22 -2.65
N VAL A 307 20.75 34.24 -2.12
CA VAL A 307 19.37 34.12 -1.62
C VAL A 307 18.40 33.73 -2.74
N GLU A 308 18.47 34.34 -3.94
CA GLU A 308 17.63 33.96 -5.08
C GLU A 308 17.87 32.51 -5.53
N GLU A 309 19.14 32.08 -5.63
CA GLU A 309 19.51 30.71 -5.99
C GLU A 309 18.98 29.69 -4.96
N LYS A 310 19.08 30.02 -3.67
CA LYS A 310 18.52 29.18 -2.58
C LYS A 310 17.00 29.13 -2.61
N ASP A 311 16.33 30.21 -2.94
CA ASP A 311 14.87 30.24 -3.00
C ASP A 311 14.34 29.45 -4.21
N GLU A 312 15.06 29.44 -5.34
CA GLU A 312 14.81 28.52 -6.46
C GLU A 312 15.09 27.04 -6.12
N GLU A 313 16.15 26.74 -5.36
CA GLU A 313 16.39 25.39 -4.82
C GLU A 313 15.22 24.94 -3.92
N ILE A 314 14.75 25.80 -3.02
CA ILE A 314 13.60 25.54 -2.14
C ILE A 314 12.31 25.32 -2.94
N LYS A 315 12.04 26.13 -3.99
CA LYS A 315 10.87 25.93 -4.87
C LYS A 315 10.94 24.58 -5.60
N ARG A 316 12.11 24.18 -6.10
CA ARG A 316 12.34 22.87 -6.76
C ARG A 316 12.13 21.70 -5.79
N LEU A 317 12.70 21.77 -4.59
CA LEU A 317 12.53 20.74 -3.55
C LEU A 317 11.07 20.64 -3.10
N ARG A 318 10.36 21.77 -2.88
CA ARG A 318 8.92 21.78 -2.57
C ARG A 318 8.08 21.13 -3.68
N LYS A 319 8.45 21.30 -4.96
CA LYS A 319 7.78 20.63 -6.09
C LYS A 319 8.01 19.12 -6.08
N GLN A 320 9.24 18.67 -5.83
CA GLN A 320 9.56 17.25 -5.69
C GLN A 320 8.85 16.60 -4.49
N ILE A 321 8.83 17.26 -3.33
CA ILE A 321 8.12 16.78 -2.13
C ILE A 321 6.62 16.60 -2.43
N LYS A 322 5.97 17.54 -3.12
CA LYS A 322 4.56 17.39 -3.55
C LYS A 322 4.36 16.21 -4.51
N GLN A 323 5.30 15.96 -5.42
CA GLN A 323 5.26 14.81 -6.33
C GLN A 323 5.41 13.49 -5.56
N TYR A 324 6.36 13.40 -4.62
CA TYR A 324 6.54 12.22 -3.76
C TYR A 324 5.35 12.00 -2.81
N GLN A 325 4.77 13.05 -2.24
CA GLN A 325 3.56 12.96 -1.40
C GLN A 325 2.34 12.49 -2.21
N SER A 326 2.18 12.96 -3.45
CA SER A 326 1.12 12.49 -4.36
C SER A 326 1.33 11.03 -4.77
N ALA A 327 2.55 10.65 -5.15
CA ALA A 327 2.89 9.27 -5.50
C ALA A 327 2.73 8.31 -4.31
N LEU A 328 3.18 8.72 -3.11
CA LEU A 328 2.99 7.98 -1.87
C LEU A 328 1.52 7.84 -1.52
N GLY A 329 0.73 8.93 -1.59
CA GLY A 329 -0.71 8.90 -1.38
C GLY A 329 -1.43 7.94 -2.33
N ASN A 330 -1.07 7.92 -3.61
CA ASN A 330 -1.60 6.96 -4.58
C ASN A 330 -1.17 5.51 -4.26
N ALA A 331 0.06 5.31 -3.76
CA ALA A 331 0.56 4.01 -3.35
C ALA A 331 -0.10 3.48 -2.06
N THR A 332 -0.41 4.35 -1.09
CA THR A 332 -0.96 3.96 0.22
C THR A 332 -2.48 4.04 0.33
N ASN A 333 -3.17 4.85 -0.48
CA ASN A 333 -4.62 5.00 -0.41
C ASN A 333 -5.33 3.73 -0.91
N VAL A 334 -5.88 2.93 0.00
CA VAL A 334 -6.66 1.71 -0.32
C VAL A 334 -8.10 1.99 -0.76
N GLN A 335 -8.57 3.25 -0.74
CA GLN A 335 -9.93 3.61 -1.17
C GLN A 335 -9.98 3.91 -2.68
N HIS A 336 -10.96 3.31 -3.34
CA HIS A 336 -11.29 3.59 -4.75
C HIS A 336 -11.94 4.98 -4.88
N GLY A 337 -11.62 5.72 -5.94
CA GLY A 337 -12.22 7.04 -6.18
C GLY A 337 -13.73 6.98 -6.42
N GLU A 338 -14.44 8.11 -6.27
CA GLU A 338 -15.91 8.18 -6.43
C GLU A 338 -16.40 7.72 -7.81
N ASN A 339 -15.60 7.98 -8.86
CA ASN A 339 -15.88 7.60 -10.24
C ASN A 339 -15.28 6.23 -10.63
N ASP A 340 -14.70 5.48 -9.69
CA ASP A 340 -14.12 4.16 -9.97
C ASP A 340 -15.22 3.08 -10.01
N VAL A 341 -15.15 2.17 -10.98
CA VAL A 341 -16.08 1.03 -11.07
C VAL A 341 -15.97 0.10 -9.85
N ASN A 342 -14.84 0.11 -9.15
CA ASN A 342 -14.61 -0.62 -7.91
C ASN A 342 -15.10 0.12 -6.66
N ASN A 343 -15.63 1.35 -6.78
CA ASN A 343 -16.19 2.08 -5.63
C ASN A 343 -17.36 1.31 -4.99
N SER A 344 -17.42 1.30 -3.65
CA SER A 344 -18.46 0.61 -2.90
C SER A 344 -19.89 1.05 -3.25
N PHE A 345 -20.12 2.31 -3.62
CA PHE A 345 -21.43 2.80 -4.05
C PHE A 345 -21.86 2.20 -5.39
N GLN A 346 -20.93 2.06 -6.33
CA GLN A 346 -21.19 1.40 -7.61
C GLN A 346 -21.30 -0.12 -7.44
N LEU A 347 -20.59 -0.71 -6.48
CA LEU A 347 -20.72 -2.12 -6.11
C LEU A 347 -22.15 -2.45 -5.64
N VAL A 348 -22.77 -1.63 -4.78
CA VAL A 348 -24.16 -1.84 -4.32
C VAL A 348 -25.14 -1.86 -5.50
N LYS A 349 -25.09 -0.85 -6.38
CA LYS A 349 -25.96 -0.77 -7.57
C LYS A 349 -25.81 -1.98 -8.50
N ASP A 350 -24.60 -2.49 -8.65
CA ASP A 350 -24.36 -3.67 -9.49
C ASP A 350 -24.80 -4.96 -8.79
N ILE A 351 -24.76 -5.06 -7.46
CA ILE A 351 -25.39 -6.16 -6.71
C ILE A 351 -26.91 -6.15 -6.95
N GLU A 352 -27.58 -5.00 -6.78
CA GLU A 352 -29.02 -4.84 -7.02
C GLU A 352 -29.41 -5.24 -8.45
N LYS A 353 -28.70 -4.69 -9.44
CA LYS A 353 -28.89 -5.01 -10.86
C LYS A 353 -28.70 -6.50 -11.16
N ILE A 354 -27.65 -7.11 -10.62
CA ILE A 354 -27.38 -8.53 -10.82
C ILE A 354 -28.41 -9.39 -10.10
N GLN A 355 -28.90 -9.00 -8.91
CA GLN A 355 -30.00 -9.70 -8.24
C GLN A 355 -31.25 -9.75 -9.12
N GLY A 356 -31.63 -8.64 -9.75
CA GLY A 356 -32.69 -8.61 -10.76
C GLY A 356 -32.42 -9.55 -11.95
N ASN A 357 -31.21 -9.53 -12.50
CA ASN A 357 -30.80 -10.43 -13.58
C ASN A 357 -30.89 -11.92 -13.21
N VAL A 358 -30.60 -12.28 -11.95
CA VAL A 358 -30.77 -13.66 -11.44
C VAL A 358 -32.25 -14.05 -11.35
N VAL A 359 -33.13 -13.14 -10.89
CA VAL A 359 -34.59 -13.36 -10.87
C VAL A 359 -35.10 -13.65 -12.28
N ASP A 360 -34.68 -12.86 -13.27
CA ASP A 360 -35.12 -13.00 -14.65
C ASP A 360 -34.61 -14.29 -15.31
N ALA A 361 -33.34 -14.67 -15.13
CA ALA A 361 -32.77 -15.88 -15.73
C ALA A 361 -33.51 -17.18 -15.32
N VAL A 362 -34.10 -17.18 -14.12
CA VAL A 362 -34.84 -18.33 -13.57
C VAL A 362 -36.18 -18.58 -14.29
N LYS A 363 -36.74 -17.62 -15.06
CA LYS A 363 -38.07 -17.66 -15.77
C LYS A 363 -38.96 -18.86 -15.39
N ILE A 364 -39.70 -18.76 -14.29
CA ILE A 364 -40.70 -19.76 -13.84
C ILE A 364 -42.16 -19.27 -13.90
N LYS A 365 -42.37 -17.95 -14.07
CA LYS A 365 -43.71 -17.33 -14.17
C LYS A 365 -44.08 -17.20 -15.65
N GLY A 366 -45.22 -17.77 -16.05
CA GLY A 366 -45.77 -17.61 -17.40
C GLY A 366 -46.65 -18.78 -17.84
N LYS A 367 -47.72 -18.53 -18.60
CA LYS A 367 -48.71 -19.55 -19.02
C LYS A 367 -48.13 -20.69 -19.89
N LYS A 368 -47.01 -20.44 -20.58
CA LYS A 368 -46.32 -21.43 -21.44
C LYS A 368 -45.22 -22.24 -20.72
N ILE A 369 -45.02 -22.04 -19.41
CA ILE A 369 -43.93 -22.67 -18.65
C ILE A 369 -44.49 -23.85 -17.86
N VAL A 370 -43.92 -25.04 -18.08
CA VAL A 370 -44.28 -26.26 -17.32
C VAL A 370 -43.26 -26.47 -16.21
N ILE A 371 -43.72 -26.72 -14.99
CA ILE A 371 -42.86 -27.03 -13.84
C ILE A 371 -42.80 -28.54 -13.64
N MET A 372 -41.61 -29.05 -13.34
CA MET A 372 -41.35 -30.47 -13.10
C MET A 372 -41.44 -30.74 -11.59
N ASN A 373 -42.66 -30.96 -11.08
CA ASN A 373 -42.95 -30.90 -9.64
C ASN A 373 -42.01 -31.74 -8.76
N LYS A 374 -41.71 -33.00 -9.13
CA LYS A 374 -40.80 -33.85 -8.36
C LYS A 374 -39.41 -33.22 -8.21
N GLN A 375 -38.83 -32.75 -9.32
CA GLN A 375 -37.51 -32.11 -9.35
C GLN A 375 -37.52 -30.73 -8.66
N ALA A 376 -38.66 -30.05 -8.64
CA ALA A 376 -38.86 -28.83 -7.85
C ALA A 376 -38.85 -29.13 -6.35
N ASP A 377 -39.64 -30.11 -5.88
CA ASP A 377 -39.68 -30.53 -4.47
C ASP A 377 -38.33 -31.07 -3.98
N GLU A 378 -37.61 -31.84 -4.81
CA GLU A 378 -36.21 -32.25 -4.56
C GLU A 378 -35.27 -31.03 -4.38
N THR A 379 -35.51 -29.94 -5.11
CA THR A 379 -34.70 -28.71 -5.05
C THR A 379 -35.04 -27.84 -3.83
N LEU A 380 -36.30 -27.82 -3.41
CA LEU A 380 -36.74 -27.18 -2.17
C LEU A 380 -36.22 -27.94 -0.94
N SER A 381 -36.30 -29.27 -0.98
CA SER A 381 -35.81 -30.17 0.07
C SER A 381 -34.29 -30.06 0.28
N TYR A 382 -33.51 -29.90 -0.79
CA TYR A 382 -32.05 -29.68 -0.71
C TYR A 382 -31.65 -28.45 0.11
N TYR A 383 -32.52 -27.43 0.18
CA TYR A 383 -32.31 -26.23 1.00
C TYR A 383 -33.10 -26.25 2.32
N HIS A 384 -33.74 -27.36 2.68
CA HIS A 384 -34.53 -27.53 3.90
C HIS A 384 -35.71 -26.55 4.04
N SER A 385 -36.26 -26.11 2.91
CA SER A 385 -37.53 -25.39 2.85
C SER A 385 -38.68 -26.30 3.32
N ARG A 386 -39.67 -25.74 4.02
CA ARG A 386 -40.92 -26.45 4.39
C ARG A 386 -41.99 -26.36 3.31
N ILE A 387 -41.81 -25.46 2.33
CA ILE A 387 -42.77 -25.21 1.25
C ILE A 387 -42.61 -26.29 0.17
N LYS A 388 -43.72 -26.78 -0.37
CA LYS A 388 -43.76 -27.69 -1.53
C LYS A 388 -44.23 -26.95 -2.78
N ILE A 389 -43.93 -27.50 -3.95
CA ILE A 389 -44.39 -26.94 -5.24
C ILE A 389 -45.91 -27.00 -5.43
N SER A 390 -46.61 -27.79 -4.62
CA SER A 390 -48.07 -27.87 -4.53
C SER A 390 -48.73 -26.66 -3.87
N ASP A 391 -47.97 -25.91 -3.07
CA ASP A 391 -48.50 -24.88 -2.19
C ASP A 391 -48.60 -23.55 -2.96
N ASP A 392 -49.44 -22.62 -2.51
CA ASP A 392 -49.68 -21.36 -3.24
C ASP A 392 -48.37 -20.57 -3.50
N ASN A 393 -47.48 -20.55 -2.50
CA ASN A 393 -46.15 -19.95 -2.58
C ASN A 393 -45.07 -20.90 -3.15
N GLY A 394 -45.39 -22.14 -3.51
CA GLY A 394 -44.45 -23.16 -4.00
C GLY A 394 -43.66 -22.73 -5.23
N LYS A 395 -44.28 -21.97 -6.14
CA LYS A 395 -43.58 -21.36 -7.28
C LYS A 395 -42.62 -20.26 -6.84
N LEU A 396 -42.98 -19.41 -5.87
CA LEU A 396 -42.08 -18.39 -5.34
C LEU A 396 -40.86 -19.06 -4.66
N ALA A 397 -41.10 -20.06 -3.82
CA ALA A 397 -40.05 -20.85 -3.18
C ALA A 397 -39.10 -21.50 -4.20
N LEU A 398 -39.64 -22.09 -5.27
CA LEU A 398 -38.81 -22.66 -6.35
C LEU A 398 -37.97 -21.59 -7.06
N SER A 399 -38.51 -20.39 -7.26
CA SER A 399 -37.73 -19.26 -7.80
C SER A 399 -36.52 -18.98 -6.92
N CYS A 400 -36.76 -18.77 -5.63
CA CYS A 400 -35.76 -18.42 -4.64
C CYS A 400 -34.70 -19.53 -4.48
N ALA A 401 -35.11 -20.81 -4.50
CA ALA A 401 -34.18 -21.95 -4.49
C ALA A 401 -33.28 -22.01 -5.74
N LEU A 402 -33.80 -21.66 -6.93
CA LEU A 402 -33.02 -21.62 -8.17
C LEU A 402 -32.12 -20.38 -8.24
N GLN A 403 -32.54 -19.23 -7.70
CA GLN A 403 -31.68 -18.05 -7.51
C GLN A 403 -30.51 -18.38 -6.56
N ARG A 404 -30.78 -19.01 -5.40
CA ARG A 404 -29.75 -19.51 -4.46
C ARG A 404 -28.75 -20.41 -5.18
N PHE A 405 -29.24 -21.35 -6.01
CA PHE A 405 -28.38 -22.24 -6.79
C PHE A 405 -27.44 -21.49 -7.73
N ILE A 406 -27.96 -20.56 -8.54
CA ILE A 406 -27.14 -19.78 -9.50
C ILE A 406 -26.03 -19.01 -8.77
N VAL A 407 -26.39 -18.20 -7.77
CA VAL A 407 -25.44 -17.31 -7.10
C VAL A 407 -24.42 -18.11 -6.28
N SER A 408 -24.84 -19.11 -5.51
CA SER A 408 -23.90 -19.94 -4.74
C SER A 408 -22.97 -20.76 -5.63
N LYS A 409 -23.44 -21.29 -6.77
CA LYS A 409 -22.61 -22.02 -7.72
C LYS A 409 -21.53 -21.14 -8.34
N VAL A 410 -21.85 -19.88 -8.68
CA VAL A 410 -20.89 -18.95 -9.32
C VAL A 410 -19.94 -18.32 -8.30
N PHE A 411 -20.41 -17.89 -7.12
CA PHE A 411 -19.53 -17.33 -6.09
C PHE A 411 -18.55 -18.36 -5.53
N GLY A 412 -18.94 -19.64 -5.46
CA GLY A 412 -18.06 -20.75 -5.07
C GLY A 412 -17.00 -21.14 -6.12
N ILE A 413 -16.94 -20.50 -7.29
CA ILE A 413 -15.92 -20.80 -8.31
C ILE A 413 -14.52 -20.41 -7.81
N VAL A 414 -14.37 -19.17 -7.32
CA VAL A 414 -13.08 -18.58 -6.92
C VAL A 414 -12.41 -19.40 -5.81
N GLU A 415 -13.21 -19.88 -4.85
CA GLU A 415 -12.79 -20.75 -3.75
C GLU A 415 -12.35 -22.16 -4.18
N ASN A 416 -12.58 -22.54 -5.45
CA ASN A 416 -12.20 -23.85 -5.99
C ASN A 416 -11.04 -23.77 -7.01
N PHE A 417 -10.72 -22.59 -7.54
CA PHE A 417 -9.53 -22.39 -8.39
C PHE A 417 -8.23 -22.72 -7.63
N THR A 418 -8.08 -22.20 -6.42
CA THR A 418 -6.89 -22.36 -5.58
C THR A 418 -6.67 -23.82 -5.14
N LYS A 419 -7.75 -24.57 -4.94
CA LYS A 419 -7.73 -26.01 -4.60
C LYS A 419 -7.20 -26.86 -5.75
N LYS A 420 -7.58 -26.55 -7.00
CA LYS A 420 -7.18 -27.32 -8.19
C LYS A 420 -5.70 -27.14 -8.53
N ILE A 421 -5.15 -25.94 -8.35
CA ILE A 421 -3.76 -25.63 -8.75
C ILE A 421 -2.71 -26.37 -7.92
N LYS A 422 -2.97 -26.70 -6.65
CA LYS A 422 -2.07 -27.52 -5.84
C LYS A 422 -1.80 -28.93 -6.41
N LEU A 423 -2.56 -29.34 -7.44
CA LEU A 423 -2.39 -30.59 -8.18
C LEU A 423 -1.86 -30.40 -9.62
N ALA A 424 -1.82 -29.16 -10.14
CA ALA A 424 -1.50 -28.87 -11.53
C ALA A 424 -0.01 -28.51 -11.72
N LYS A 425 0.76 -29.40 -12.35
CA LYS A 425 2.22 -29.24 -12.56
C LYS A 425 2.63 -28.39 -13.77
N GLN A 426 1.68 -27.89 -14.56
CA GLN A 426 1.93 -27.16 -15.80
C GLN A 426 1.02 -25.95 -15.91
N HIS A 427 1.60 -24.81 -16.30
CA HIS A 427 0.83 -23.63 -16.69
C HIS A 427 0.27 -23.81 -18.10
N LYS A 428 -1.00 -23.47 -18.26
CA LYS A 428 -1.68 -23.32 -19.54
C LYS A 428 -2.54 -22.07 -19.49
N ASP A 429 -2.62 -21.38 -20.62
CA ASP A 429 -3.35 -20.12 -20.74
C ASP A 429 -4.85 -20.29 -20.46
N GLU A 430 -5.43 -21.46 -20.73
CA GLU A 430 -6.83 -21.81 -20.43
C GLU A 430 -7.20 -21.79 -18.93
N PHE A 431 -6.22 -21.60 -18.04
CA PHE A 431 -6.39 -21.49 -16.59
C PHE A 431 -5.63 -20.28 -15.99
N ALA A 432 -5.28 -19.27 -16.78
CA ALA A 432 -4.42 -18.15 -16.36
C ALA A 432 -4.99 -17.41 -15.13
N GLU A 433 -6.29 -17.11 -15.10
CA GLU A 433 -7.00 -16.47 -13.99
C GLU A 433 -6.79 -17.24 -12.68
N GLN A 434 -6.85 -18.57 -12.75
CA GLN A 434 -6.70 -19.44 -11.60
C GLN A 434 -5.28 -19.32 -11.02
N PHE A 435 -4.26 -19.34 -11.89
CA PHE A 435 -2.85 -19.21 -11.49
C PHE A 435 -2.52 -17.83 -10.94
N ILE A 436 -3.11 -16.77 -11.54
CA ILE A 436 -3.01 -15.41 -11.03
C ILE A 436 -3.55 -15.34 -9.59
N ILE A 437 -4.75 -15.86 -9.33
CA ILE A 437 -5.36 -15.86 -7.98
C ILE A 437 -4.50 -16.65 -6.99
N TYR A 438 -4.04 -17.85 -7.37
CA TYR A 438 -3.22 -18.71 -6.52
C TYR A 438 -1.91 -18.02 -6.09
N TYR A 439 -1.11 -17.55 -7.06
CA TYR A 439 0.16 -16.91 -6.75
C TYR A 439 -0.01 -15.55 -6.05
N THR A 440 -1.12 -14.84 -6.29
CA THR A 440 -1.47 -13.61 -5.57
C THR A 440 -1.72 -13.89 -4.08
N GLN A 441 -2.45 -14.95 -3.74
CA GLN A 441 -2.69 -15.33 -2.35
C GLN A 441 -1.40 -15.76 -1.62
N GLU A 442 -0.58 -16.60 -2.27
CA GLU A 442 0.72 -17.01 -1.72
C GLU A 442 1.66 -15.80 -1.53
N LEU A 443 1.70 -14.85 -2.48
CA LEU A 443 2.49 -13.62 -2.37
C LEU A 443 2.01 -12.70 -1.24
N CYS A 444 0.70 -12.47 -1.11
CA CYS A 444 0.14 -11.67 -0.02
C CYS A 444 0.48 -12.29 1.35
N MET A 445 0.27 -13.60 1.51
CA MET A 445 0.65 -14.34 2.73
C MET A 445 2.16 -14.20 3.05
N LEU A 446 3.03 -14.23 2.05
CA LEU A 446 4.47 -14.06 2.25
C LEU A 446 4.85 -12.63 2.68
N ILE A 447 4.13 -11.61 2.19
CA ILE A 447 4.34 -10.20 2.56
C ILE A 447 3.73 -9.90 3.94
N GLU A 448 2.59 -10.49 4.30
CA GLU A 448 2.03 -10.44 5.66
C GLU A 448 3.00 -11.08 6.67
N LYS A 449 3.61 -12.22 6.33
CA LYS A 449 4.68 -12.84 7.12
C LYS A 449 5.94 -11.98 7.19
N LEU A 450 6.27 -11.24 6.12
CA LEU A 450 7.39 -10.29 6.10
C LEU A 450 7.15 -9.12 7.06
N SER A 451 5.95 -8.53 7.02
CA SER A 451 5.50 -7.44 7.89
C SER A 451 5.47 -7.83 9.37
N THR A 452 4.97 -9.03 9.69
CA THR A 452 4.77 -9.46 11.08
C THR A 452 6.01 -10.03 11.77
N ASN A 453 6.96 -10.62 11.03
CA ASN A 453 8.09 -11.36 11.61
C ASN A 453 9.45 -10.66 11.48
N ARG A 454 9.52 -9.40 11.02
CA ARG A 454 10.78 -8.66 10.89
C ARG A 454 10.78 -7.36 11.69
N ILE A 455 11.99 -6.93 12.10
CA ILE A 455 12.19 -5.68 12.84
C ILE A 455 12.11 -4.51 11.86
N GLY A 456 10.94 -3.90 11.77
CA GLY A 456 10.66 -2.71 10.97
C GLY A 456 9.16 -2.60 10.68
N SER A 457 8.57 -1.44 10.95
CA SER A 457 7.14 -1.18 10.73
C SER A 457 6.97 0.01 9.80
N ASP A 458 7.08 -0.22 8.49
CA ASP A 458 6.66 0.74 7.48
C ASP A 458 5.24 0.42 7.00
N GLY A 459 4.33 1.40 7.04
CA GLY A 459 2.94 1.20 6.62
C GLY A 459 2.80 0.73 5.16
N PHE A 460 3.83 0.97 4.34
CA PHE A 460 3.90 0.48 2.97
C PHE A 460 3.92 -1.05 2.88
N THR A 461 4.74 -1.75 3.66
CA THR A 461 4.75 -3.23 3.69
C THR A 461 3.40 -3.79 4.16
N CYS A 462 2.75 -3.14 5.14
CA CYS A 462 1.42 -3.54 5.62
C CYS A 462 0.30 -3.32 4.57
N ILE A 463 0.39 -2.28 3.75
CA ILE A 463 -0.60 -1.95 2.70
C ILE A 463 -0.36 -2.73 1.41
N THR A 464 0.87 -3.22 1.17
CA THR A 464 1.24 -3.91 -0.08
C THR A 464 0.35 -5.14 -0.41
N PRO A 465 0.01 -6.05 0.53
CA PRO A 465 -0.92 -7.16 0.27
C PRO A 465 -2.31 -6.69 -0.19
N ILE A 466 -2.82 -5.59 0.41
CA ILE A 466 -4.10 -5.00 0.05
C ILE A 466 -4.03 -4.46 -1.38
N LYS A 467 -3.02 -3.64 -1.69
CA LYS A 467 -2.82 -3.07 -3.04
C LYS A 467 -2.66 -4.15 -4.12
N ILE A 468 -1.90 -5.21 -3.85
CA ILE A 468 -1.75 -6.35 -4.76
C ILE A 468 -3.10 -7.03 -5.00
N ARG A 469 -3.84 -7.38 -3.94
CA ARG A 469 -5.18 -7.97 -4.02
C ARG A 469 -6.13 -7.11 -4.86
N GLN A 470 -6.18 -5.80 -4.57
CA GLN A 470 -7.04 -4.85 -5.27
C GLN A 470 -6.74 -4.77 -6.78
N GLN A 471 -5.47 -4.61 -7.16
CA GLN A 471 -5.10 -4.49 -8.58
C GLN A 471 -5.33 -5.79 -9.35
N VAL A 472 -5.01 -6.95 -8.75
CA VAL A 472 -5.26 -8.26 -9.36
C VAL A 472 -6.75 -8.50 -9.56
N ASN A 473 -7.56 -8.31 -8.53
CA ASN A 473 -9.00 -8.56 -8.62
C ASN A 473 -9.71 -7.55 -9.54
N ALA A 474 -9.27 -6.29 -9.57
CA ALA A 474 -9.76 -5.32 -10.56
C ALA A 474 -9.42 -5.75 -12.00
N ALA A 475 -8.20 -6.24 -12.25
CA ALA A 475 -7.80 -6.74 -13.56
C ALA A 475 -8.57 -8.00 -13.99
N LEU A 476 -8.80 -8.94 -13.07
CA LEU A 476 -9.58 -10.16 -13.32
C LEU A 476 -11.07 -9.84 -13.56
N GLY A 477 -11.66 -8.96 -12.74
CA GLY A 477 -13.03 -8.48 -12.93
C GLY A 477 -13.20 -7.71 -14.24
N ALA A 478 -12.20 -6.93 -14.67
CA ALA A 478 -12.26 -6.20 -15.94
C ALA A 478 -12.01 -7.09 -17.18
N ARG A 479 -11.05 -8.02 -17.12
CA ARG A 479 -10.52 -8.71 -18.32
C ARG A 479 -10.46 -10.24 -18.24
N GLY A 480 -10.36 -10.83 -17.05
CA GLY A 480 -10.04 -12.25 -16.88
C GLY A 480 -10.99 -13.23 -17.57
N PHE A 481 -12.25 -12.85 -17.80
CA PHE A 481 -13.27 -13.72 -18.39
C PHE A 481 -13.86 -13.15 -19.70
N HIS A 482 -13.04 -12.47 -20.50
CA HIS A 482 -13.41 -12.10 -21.87
C HIS A 482 -13.78 -13.33 -22.72
N MET A 483 -14.55 -13.11 -23.80
CA MET A 483 -15.12 -14.13 -24.71
C MET A 483 -16.39 -14.88 -24.23
N LYS A 484 -17.09 -14.45 -23.16
CA LYS A 484 -18.44 -14.92 -22.76
C LYS A 484 -18.58 -16.47 -22.84
N LYS A 485 -19.52 -16.99 -23.65
CA LYS A 485 -19.86 -18.42 -23.80
C LYS A 485 -18.75 -19.31 -24.40
N TRP A 486 -17.66 -18.72 -24.88
CA TRP A 486 -16.49 -19.45 -25.39
C TRP A 486 -15.42 -19.69 -24.32
N HIS A 487 -15.43 -18.94 -23.22
CA HIS A 487 -14.51 -19.13 -22.11
C HIS A 487 -14.81 -20.46 -21.38
N PRO A 488 -13.83 -21.37 -21.18
CA PRO A 488 -14.08 -22.70 -20.60
C PRO A 488 -14.80 -22.65 -19.25
N THR A 489 -14.37 -21.78 -18.33
CA THR A 489 -15.05 -21.52 -17.04
C THR A 489 -16.51 -21.10 -17.22
N ILE A 490 -16.80 -20.02 -17.98
CA ILE A 490 -18.18 -19.53 -18.15
C ILE A 490 -19.06 -20.61 -18.76
N ARG A 491 -18.55 -21.32 -19.78
CA ARG A 491 -19.29 -22.39 -20.44
C ARG A 491 -19.64 -23.52 -19.48
N TYR A 492 -18.67 -24.05 -18.75
CA TYR A 492 -18.88 -25.16 -17.81
C TYR A 492 -19.94 -24.84 -16.75
N PHE A 493 -19.91 -23.64 -16.16
CA PHE A 493 -20.90 -23.25 -15.15
C PHE A 493 -22.25 -22.86 -15.76
N GLY A 494 -22.26 -22.27 -16.95
CA GLY A 494 -23.49 -22.02 -17.71
C GLY A 494 -24.23 -23.31 -18.08
N ASP A 495 -23.52 -24.30 -18.66
CA ASP A 495 -24.06 -25.62 -19.01
C ASP A 495 -24.66 -26.35 -17.78
N ASP A 496 -23.99 -26.31 -16.61
CA ASP A 496 -24.50 -26.90 -15.36
C ASP A 496 -25.74 -26.15 -14.81
N ILE A 497 -25.75 -24.82 -14.86
CA ILE A 497 -26.90 -24.00 -14.46
C ILE A 497 -28.09 -24.24 -15.38
N ILE A 498 -27.89 -24.27 -16.70
CA ILE A 498 -28.90 -24.62 -17.70
C ILE A 498 -29.44 -26.04 -17.43
N SER A 499 -28.57 -27.00 -17.14
CA SER A 499 -28.96 -28.37 -16.79
C SER A 499 -29.82 -28.43 -15.52
N LYS A 500 -29.44 -27.73 -14.44
CA LYS A 500 -30.23 -27.71 -13.19
C LYS A 500 -31.58 -27.02 -13.38
N LEU A 501 -31.61 -25.88 -14.08
CA LEU A 501 -32.84 -25.15 -14.38
C LEU A 501 -33.80 -26.01 -15.23
N ASN A 502 -33.32 -26.62 -16.31
CA ASN A 502 -34.15 -27.40 -17.24
C ASN A 502 -34.60 -28.77 -16.69
N ARG A 503 -34.04 -29.23 -15.56
CA ARG A 503 -34.62 -30.34 -14.77
C ARG A 503 -35.86 -29.91 -13.99
N CYS A 504 -35.98 -28.64 -13.62
CA CYS A 504 -37.04 -28.11 -12.77
C CYS A 504 -38.19 -27.44 -13.56
N ARG A 505 -37.92 -26.99 -14.79
CA ARG A 505 -38.88 -26.33 -15.69
C ARG A 505 -38.66 -26.73 -17.14
N LYS A 506 -39.71 -26.66 -17.97
CA LYS A 506 -39.62 -26.73 -19.44
C LYS A 506 -40.11 -25.42 -20.06
N LEU A 507 -39.31 -24.85 -20.94
CA LEU A 507 -39.60 -23.60 -21.67
C LEU A 507 -39.99 -23.90 -23.14
N PRO A 508 -40.72 -22.98 -23.81
CA PRO A 508 -40.78 -22.92 -25.28
C PRO A 508 -39.39 -22.71 -25.89
N GLN A 509 -39.15 -23.18 -27.12
CA GLN A 509 -37.82 -23.22 -27.72
C GLN A 509 -37.14 -21.83 -27.83
N GLU A 510 -37.80 -20.86 -28.47
CA GLU A 510 -37.26 -19.49 -28.66
C GLU A 510 -36.80 -18.87 -27.33
N MET A 511 -37.67 -18.97 -26.31
CA MET A 511 -37.41 -18.45 -24.96
C MET A 511 -36.36 -19.28 -24.21
N ASN A 512 -36.16 -20.55 -24.55
CA ASN A 512 -35.09 -21.38 -24.00
C ASN A 512 -33.73 -20.93 -24.53
N GLU A 513 -33.60 -20.71 -25.84
CA GLU A 513 -32.36 -20.29 -26.50
C GLU A 513 -31.91 -18.89 -25.99
N GLU A 514 -32.83 -17.93 -25.98
CA GLU A 514 -32.65 -16.60 -25.38
C GLU A 514 -32.19 -16.67 -23.90
N THR A 515 -32.84 -17.53 -23.10
CA THR A 515 -32.51 -17.66 -21.67
C THR A 515 -31.16 -18.35 -21.44
N GLN A 516 -30.76 -19.29 -22.30
CA GLN A 516 -29.44 -19.92 -22.23
C GLN A 516 -28.33 -18.91 -22.54
N GLU A 517 -28.49 -18.08 -23.56
CA GLU A 517 -27.51 -17.03 -23.88
C GLU A 517 -27.37 -16.03 -22.72
N ARG A 518 -28.50 -15.59 -22.14
CA ARG A 518 -28.51 -14.73 -20.94
C ARG A 518 -27.84 -15.38 -19.71
N ILE A 519 -27.93 -16.71 -19.55
CA ILE A 519 -27.27 -17.40 -18.43
C ILE A 519 -25.73 -17.33 -18.53
N TYR A 520 -25.13 -17.47 -19.71
CA TYR A 520 -23.68 -17.31 -19.87
C TYR A 520 -23.19 -15.89 -19.55
N GLU A 521 -24.00 -14.89 -19.88
CA GLU A 521 -23.73 -13.49 -19.48
C GLU A 521 -23.89 -13.28 -17.97
N LEU A 522 -24.91 -13.85 -17.35
CA LEU A 522 -25.12 -13.78 -15.91
C LEU A 522 -23.99 -14.46 -15.12
N VAL A 523 -23.43 -15.57 -15.62
CA VAL A 523 -22.24 -16.22 -15.05
C VAL A 523 -21.02 -15.30 -15.13
N LEU A 524 -20.84 -14.56 -16.23
CA LEU A 524 -19.81 -13.53 -16.34
C LEU A 524 -20.06 -12.39 -15.34
N GLU A 525 -21.27 -11.80 -15.31
CA GLU A 525 -21.63 -10.72 -14.39
C GLU A 525 -21.38 -11.09 -12.92
N LEU A 526 -21.79 -12.28 -12.48
CA LEU A 526 -21.59 -12.79 -11.14
C LEU A 526 -20.10 -13.08 -10.83
N LEU A 527 -19.31 -13.56 -11.79
CA LEU A 527 -17.85 -13.67 -11.63
C LEU A 527 -17.21 -12.29 -11.45
N GLN A 528 -17.52 -11.33 -12.31
CA GLN A 528 -16.99 -9.97 -12.24
C GLN A 528 -17.39 -9.27 -10.93
N LEU A 529 -18.62 -9.50 -10.45
CA LEU A 529 -19.07 -9.06 -9.13
C LEU A 529 -18.24 -9.69 -8.00
N ARG A 530 -17.99 -11.00 -8.02
CA ARG A 530 -17.16 -11.66 -6.98
C ARG A 530 -15.76 -11.03 -6.89
N PHE A 531 -15.11 -10.78 -8.03
CA PHE A 531 -13.81 -10.09 -8.02
C PHE A 531 -13.90 -8.66 -7.49
N ARG A 532 -14.95 -7.89 -7.81
CA ARG A 532 -15.14 -6.52 -7.28
C ARG A 532 -15.52 -6.47 -5.80
N ILE A 533 -16.11 -7.52 -5.25
CA ILE A 533 -16.23 -7.71 -3.79
C ILE A 533 -14.83 -7.86 -3.19
N ASP A 534 -14.00 -8.72 -3.78
CA ASP A 534 -12.63 -8.97 -3.32
C ASP A 534 -11.64 -7.80 -3.61
N THR A 535 -12.08 -6.67 -4.20
CA THR A 535 -11.32 -5.39 -4.29
C THR A 535 -11.64 -4.38 -3.19
N GLN A 536 -12.66 -4.58 -2.35
CA GLN A 536 -12.91 -3.66 -1.23
C GLN A 536 -11.86 -3.87 -0.13
N ASP A 537 -11.69 -2.87 0.74
CA ASP A 537 -10.89 -2.98 1.96
C ASP A 537 -11.64 -2.35 3.16
N PRO A 538 -11.91 -3.12 4.24
CA PRO A 538 -11.67 -4.55 4.39
C PRO A 538 -12.50 -5.41 3.41
N ILE A 539 -12.10 -6.67 3.21
CA ILE A 539 -12.76 -7.61 2.29
C ILE A 539 -14.18 -7.91 2.81
N PRO A 540 -15.25 -7.83 2.00
CA PRO A 540 -16.60 -8.13 2.44
C PRO A 540 -16.83 -9.63 2.54
N GLU A 541 -17.44 -10.04 3.64
CA GLU A 541 -18.01 -11.37 3.81
C GLU A 541 -19.20 -11.55 2.87
N ILE A 542 -19.35 -12.78 2.34
CA ILE A 542 -20.54 -13.22 1.61
C ILE A 542 -21.18 -14.34 2.45
N ARG A 543 -22.25 -14.02 3.18
CA ARG A 543 -22.85 -14.94 4.16
C ARG A 543 -24.25 -15.37 3.73
N TRP A 544 -24.49 -16.69 3.82
CA TRP A 544 -25.79 -17.31 3.53
C TRP A 544 -26.45 -17.74 4.84
N PHE A 545 -27.73 -17.44 5.00
CA PHE A 545 -28.53 -17.95 6.10
C PHE A 545 -29.19 -19.29 5.74
N ASN A 546 -29.40 -20.15 6.73
CA ASN A 546 -29.96 -21.49 6.59
C ASN A 546 -31.39 -21.57 7.15
N ALA A 547 -32.13 -22.58 6.69
CA ALA A 547 -33.52 -22.76 7.05
C ALA A 547 -33.68 -23.11 8.54
N GLY A 548 -34.28 -22.22 9.32
CA GLY A 548 -34.43 -22.34 10.77
C GLY A 548 -33.61 -21.36 11.60
N GLU A 549 -32.77 -20.55 10.96
CA GLU A 549 -32.09 -19.45 11.64
C GLU A 549 -33.07 -18.32 11.96
N THR A 550 -32.79 -17.60 13.05
CA THR A 550 -33.53 -16.40 13.45
C THR A 550 -33.27 -15.26 12.48
N ILE A 551 -34.29 -14.42 12.28
CA ILE A 551 -34.16 -13.19 11.50
C ILE A 551 -33.25 -12.18 12.24
N ASP A 552 -32.56 -11.33 11.47
CA ASP A 552 -31.88 -10.10 11.91
C ASP A 552 -32.24 -9.04 10.87
N ILE A 553 -33.19 -8.14 11.17
CA ILE A 553 -33.62 -7.04 10.28
C ILE A 553 -32.42 -6.21 9.79
N GLY A 554 -31.33 -6.12 10.55
CA GLY A 554 -30.11 -5.44 10.13
C GLY A 554 -29.36 -6.15 8.99
N LEU A 555 -29.40 -7.47 8.92
CA LEU A 555 -28.73 -8.29 7.90
C LEU A 555 -29.67 -8.84 6.81
N MET A 556 -30.98 -8.92 7.06
CA MET A 556 -31.95 -9.65 6.23
C MET A 556 -33.11 -8.78 5.75
N GLN A 557 -33.73 -9.18 4.63
CA GLN A 557 -34.91 -8.56 4.07
C GLN A 557 -35.81 -9.62 3.41
N GLY A 558 -37.12 -9.52 3.66
CA GLY A 558 -38.16 -10.38 3.10
C GLY A 558 -39.54 -9.74 3.32
N SER A 559 -40.55 -10.15 2.56
CA SER A 559 -41.83 -9.42 2.48
C SER A 559 -42.57 -9.24 3.81
N ASP A 560 -42.46 -10.21 4.73
CA ASP A 560 -43.23 -10.24 5.99
C ASP A 560 -42.35 -9.95 7.23
N VAL A 561 -41.10 -9.52 7.01
CA VAL A 561 -40.06 -9.46 8.05
C VAL A 561 -40.28 -8.33 9.06
N GLU A 562 -40.64 -7.14 8.60
CA GLU A 562 -40.65 -5.93 9.45
C GLU A 562 -41.80 -5.92 10.47
N ASP A 563 -42.90 -6.64 10.19
CA ASP A 563 -44.08 -6.73 11.06
C ASP A 563 -44.02 -7.90 12.07
N ASN A 564 -43.20 -8.95 11.85
CA ASN A 564 -43.36 -10.25 12.53
C ASN A 564 -42.02 -10.96 12.91
N GLU A 565 -40.91 -10.25 13.08
CA GLU A 565 -39.56 -10.83 13.35
C GLU A 565 -39.55 -11.87 14.50
N GLU A 566 -40.32 -11.63 15.57
CA GLU A 566 -40.41 -12.52 16.73
C GLU A 566 -41.11 -13.85 16.44
N GLU A 567 -42.02 -13.92 15.47
CA GLU A 567 -42.71 -15.17 15.08
C GLU A 567 -42.02 -15.91 13.92
N LEU A 568 -41.09 -15.28 13.20
CA LEU A 568 -40.53 -15.79 11.94
C LEU A 568 -39.11 -16.35 12.06
N GLU A 569 -38.85 -17.45 11.37
CA GLU A 569 -37.52 -18.02 11.08
C GLU A 569 -37.30 -18.02 9.56
N VAL A 570 -36.03 -18.10 9.13
CA VAL A 570 -35.68 -18.23 7.71
C VAL A 570 -36.24 -19.57 7.16
N ASP A 571 -36.97 -19.54 6.05
CA ASP A 571 -37.24 -20.74 5.25
C ASP A 571 -36.15 -20.95 4.20
N LEU A 572 -35.81 -19.89 3.45
CA LEU A 572 -34.80 -19.96 2.38
C LEU A 572 -34.21 -18.58 2.06
N CYS A 573 -32.92 -18.40 2.37
CA CYS A 573 -32.14 -17.25 1.88
C CYS A 573 -31.73 -17.46 0.42
N TYR A 574 -32.18 -16.60 -0.50
CA TYR A 574 -31.97 -16.74 -1.95
C TYR A 574 -30.93 -15.80 -2.56
N PHE A 575 -30.55 -14.75 -1.83
CA PHE A 575 -29.37 -13.93 -2.12
C PHE A 575 -28.63 -13.66 -0.79
N PRO A 576 -27.28 -13.77 -0.74
CA PRO A 576 -26.53 -13.66 0.52
C PRO A 576 -26.50 -12.21 1.02
N VAL A 577 -26.19 -12.04 2.31
CA VAL A 577 -25.78 -10.73 2.83
C VAL A 577 -24.32 -10.50 2.43
N ILE A 578 -24.01 -9.27 2.02
CA ILE A 578 -22.68 -8.84 1.61
C ILE A 578 -22.31 -7.63 2.47
N GLY A 579 -21.21 -7.71 3.23
CA GLY A 579 -20.83 -6.67 4.18
C GLY A 579 -19.53 -6.96 4.93
N THR A 580 -19.08 -6.02 5.75
CA THR A 580 -17.88 -6.17 6.59
C THR A 580 -18.24 -6.11 8.07
N PHE A 581 -17.54 -6.90 8.89
CA PHE A 581 -17.76 -7.01 10.34
C PHE A 581 -19.21 -7.40 10.69
N LEU A 582 -19.76 -8.41 10.01
CA LEU A 582 -21.19 -8.74 10.13
C LEU A 582 -21.63 -9.09 11.57
N ASP A 583 -20.71 -9.64 12.37
CA ASP A 583 -20.93 -10.04 13.77
C ASP A 583 -20.68 -8.93 14.81
N ASP A 584 -20.22 -7.74 14.41
CA ASP A 584 -20.02 -6.60 15.32
C ASP A 584 -21.03 -5.47 15.00
N PRO A 585 -22.17 -5.37 15.71
CA PRO A 585 -23.18 -4.34 15.46
C PRO A 585 -22.69 -2.87 15.52
N LYS A 586 -21.49 -2.59 16.08
CA LYS A 586 -20.92 -1.24 16.12
C LYS A 586 -20.10 -0.90 14.87
N ASN A 587 -19.46 -1.89 14.26
CA ASN A 587 -18.58 -1.72 13.09
C ASN A 587 -19.15 -2.32 11.79
N ARG A 588 -20.25 -3.10 11.89
CA ARG A 588 -21.03 -3.72 10.81
C ARG A 588 -21.33 -2.72 9.69
N ARG A 589 -20.85 -2.99 8.48
CA ARG A 589 -21.21 -2.27 7.25
C ARG A 589 -21.85 -3.24 6.27
N VAL A 590 -23.16 -3.16 6.09
CA VAL A 590 -23.90 -3.96 5.11
C VAL A 590 -23.92 -3.22 3.77
N TYR A 591 -23.35 -3.84 2.73
CA TYR A 591 -23.48 -3.36 1.35
C TYR A 591 -24.80 -3.84 0.72
N PHE A 592 -25.23 -5.07 1.05
CA PHE A 592 -26.49 -5.62 0.57
C PHE A 592 -27.06 -6.61 1.60
N LYS A 593 -28.33 -6.45 1.99
CA LYS A 593 -29.03 -7.36 2.92
C LYS A 593 -29.35 -8.70 2.24
N ALA A 594 -29.25 -9.80 2.99
CA ALA A 594 -29.68 -11.11 2.52
C ALA A 594 -31.17 -11.09 2.18
N GLN A 595 -31.50 -11.60 1.00
CA GLN A 595 -32.88 -11.69 0.53
C GLN A 595 -33.43 -13.07 0.94
N ILE A 596 -34.52 -13.10 1.69
CA ILE A 596 -35.03 -14.30 2.36
C ILE A 596 -36.52 -14.54 2.12
N LEU A 597 -36.90 -15.82 2.08
CA LEU A 597 -38.25 -16.27 2.40
C LEU A 597 -38.31 -16.67 3.87
N THR A 598 -39.40 -16.32 4.52
CA THR A 598 -39.69 -16.54 5.95
C THR A 598 -40.67 -17.69 6.14
N ARG A 599 -40.76 -18.20 7.37
CA ARG A 599 -41.83 -19.10 7.85
C ARG A 599 -42.02 -18.94 9.35
N ILE A 600 -43.18 -19.33 9.85
CA ILE A 600 -43.47 -19.29 11.30
C ILE A 600 -42.57 -20.29 12.03
N LYS A 601 -42.06 -19.88 13.21
CA LYS A 601 -41.28 -20.69 14.15
C LYS A 601 -42.06 -21.93 14.58
N LYS A 602 -41.35 -22.97 15.04
CA LYS A 602 -41.96 -24.27 15.36
C LYS A 602 -42.67 -24.38 16.73
N HIS A 603 -42.72 -23.30 17.51
CA HIS A 603 -43.57 -23.21 18.70
C HIS A 603 -45.01 -22.79 18.32
N ASP A 604 -45.94 -22.89 19.28
CA ASP A 604 -47.31 -22.36 19.24
C ASP A 604 -48.33 -22.97 18.26
N GLN A 605 -48.02 -24.09 17.58
CA GLN A 605 -49.08 -24.92 16.96
C GLN A 605 -49.89 -25.75 17.99
N SER A 606 -49.39 -25.92 19.22
CA SER A 606 -50.13 -26.46 20.36
C SER A 606 -51.22 -25.50 20.83
N ASP A 607 -50.84 -24.27 21.19
CA ASP A 607 -51.68 -23.40 22.00
C ASP A 607 -52.65 -22.54 21.18
N ARG A 608 -52.28 -22.19 19.92
CA ARG A 608 -53.21 -21.51 19.00
C ARG A 608 -54.42 -22.37 18.59
N ARG A 609 -54.37 -23.70 18.77
CA ARG A 609 -55.54 -24.57 18.65
C ARG A 609 -56.44 -24.55 19.88
N ASN A 610 -55.86 -24.45 21.08
CA ASN A 610 -56.62 -24.43 22.33
C ASN A 610 -57.38 -23.09 22.52
N GLN A 611 -56.79 -21.96 22.14
CA GLN A 611 -57.42 -20.64 22.33
C GLN A 611 -58.59 -20.34 21.37
N ARG A 612 -58.66 -20.97 20.20
CA ARG A 612 -59.84 -20.85 19.30
C ARG A 612 -61.01 -21.77 19.68
N GLY A 613 -60.81 -22.71 20.59
CA GLY A 613 -61.86 -23.60 21.09
C GLY A 613 -62.77 -22.99 22.16
N SER A 614 -62.31 -21.95 22.88
CA SER A 614 -63.00 -21.42 24.07
C SER A 614 -63.88 -20.19 23.84
N PHE A 615 -63.74 -19.49 22.69
CA PHE A 615 -64.39 -18.19 22.46
C PHE A 615 -65.70 -18.21 21.64
N LEU A 616 -66.16 -19.38 21.20
CA LEU A 616 -67.45 -19.57 20.50
C LEU A 616 -68.55 -20.17 21.39
N GLY A 617 -68.31 -20.28 22.70
CA GLY A 617 -69.21 -20.91 23.67
C GLY A 617 -70.26 -19.98 24.31
N SER A 618 -70.38 -18.72 23.90
CA SER A 618 -71.34 -17.76 24.48
C SER A 618 -71.66 -16.60 23.56
N LEU A 619 -72.78 -16.71 22.81
CA LEU A 619 -73.74 -15.63 22.48
C LEU A 619 -74.70 -16.11 21.38
N ASN A 620 -75.76 -16.84 21.77
CA ASN A 620 -76.93 -16.98 20.89
C ASN A 620 -78.22 -17.26 21.68
N PRO A 621 -78.97 -16.19 22.00
CA PRO A 621 -80.41 -16.28 21.90
C PRO A 621 -80.99 -15.07 21.17
N PHE A 622 -81.49 -15.27 19.95
CA PHE A 622 -82.90 -14.96 19.65
C PHE A 622 -83.38 -15.80 18.47
N LYS A 623 -84.67 -16.15 18.47
CA LYS A 623 -85.29 -17.09 17.54
C LYS A 623 -86.76 -16.72 17.37
N LYS A 624 -87.31 -16.97 16.18
CA LYS A 624 -88.62 -16.50 15.67
C LYS A 624 -88.61 -15.01 15.27
N HIS A 625 -89.42 -14.58 14.30
CA HIS A 625 -90.43 -15.33 13.54
C HIS A 625 -90.07 -15.55 12.07
#